data_AF-A0A967JUW4-F1
#
_entry.id   AF-A0A967JUW4-F1
#
_cell.length_a   1.000
_cell.length_b   1.000
_cell.length_c   1.000
_cell.angle_alpha   90.00
_cell.angle_beta   90.00
_cell.angle_gamma   90.00
#
_symmetry.space_group_name_H-M   'P 1'
#
loop_
_entity.id
_entity.type
_entity.pdbx_description
1 polymer ?
#
loop_
_entity_poly.entity_id
_entity_poly.type
_entity_poly.pdbx_seq_one_letter_code
_entity_poly.pdbx_strand_id
1 'polypeptide(L)'
;MAAYELPTDQLEEYERSVHWLMLSEGGDLSAPVCNDCHGNHGAAPPGYESVGRVCAECHYQIGEYYAASPHDSVFAARGQPACATCHANHDIQEATDHLLGIEE
;
A
#
# COMPACT_ATOMS: atom_id res chain seq x y z
N MET A 1 17.87 11.57 -3.80
CA MET A 1 17.87 10.32 -3.03
C MET A 1 19.15 10.22 -2.22
N ALA A 2 20.30 9.89 -2.81
CA ALA A 2 21.57 9.72 -2.08
C ALA A 2 22.02 10.93 -1.23
N ALA A 3 21.91 12.16 -1.75
CA ALA A 3 22.26 13.38 -1.00
C ALA A 3 21.33 13.67 0.20
N TYR A 4 20.15 13.03 0.24
CA TYR A 4 19.18 13.11 1.33
C TYR A 4 19.05 11.77 2.07
N GLU A 5 19.94 10.81 1.78
CA GLU A 5 19.95 9.46 2.36
C GLU A 5 18.60 8.73 2.26
N LEU A 6 17.81 9.07 1.22
CA LEU A 6 16.54 8.41 0.98
C LEU A 6 16.76 7.06 0.30
N PRO A 7 16.10 5.99 0.78
CA PRO A 7 16.26 4.65 0.25
C PRO A 7 15.74 4.54 -1.18
N THR A 8 16.43 3.73 -2.02
CA THR A 8 16.12 3.50 -3.45
C THR A 8 15.86 2.02 -3.74
N ASP A 9 15.46 1.27 -2.73
CA ASP A 9 15.28 -0.19 -2.68
C ASP A 9 13.83 -0.62 -3.00
N GLN A 10 13.00 0.28 -3.55
CA GLN A 10 11.57 0.03 -3.76
C GLN A 10 11.28 -1.21 -4.62
N LEU A 11 12.15 -1.51 -5.61
CA LEU A 11 12.03 -2.75 -6.39
C LEU A 11 12.33 -3.97 -5.53
N GLU A 12 13.39 -3.94 -4.73
CA GLU A 12 13.76 -5.04 -3.83
C GLU A 12 12.69 -5.25 -2.74
N GLU A 13 12.03 -4.18 -2.28
CA GLU A 13 10.87 -4.26 -1.40
C GLU A 13 9.67 -4.91 -2.10
N TYR A 14 9.33 -4.45 -3.30
CA TYR A 14 8.21 -5.00 -4.07
C TYR A 14 8.40 -6.48 -4.38
N GLU A 15 9.61 -6.92 -4.73
CA GLU A 15 9.93 -8.33 -5.00
C GLU A 15 9.75 -9.26 -3.79
N ARG A 16 9.68 -8.71 -2.57
CA ARG A 16 9.36 -9.49 -1.36
C ARG A 16 7.88 -9.45 -1.00
N SER A 17 7.09 -8.58 -1.63
CA SER A 17 5.70 -8.37 -1.29
C SER A 17 4.80 -9.52 -1.73
N VAL A 18 3.68 -9.68 -1.04
CA VAL A 18 2.62 -10.63 -1.42
C VAL A 18 2.10 -10.35 -2.82
N HIS A 19 2.03 -9.09 -3.27
CA HIS A 19 1.58 -8.76 -4.63
C HIS A 19 2.54 -9.31 -5.69
N TRP A 20 3.86 -9.20 -5.47
CA TRP A 20 4.84 -9.81 -6.37
C TRP A 20 4.74 -11.32 -6.36
N LEU A 21 4.69 -11.95 -5.18
CA LEU A 21 4.60 -13.41 -5.07
C LEU A 21 3.37 -13.97 -5.79
N MET A 22 2.20 -13.32 -5.64
CA MET A 22 0.97 -13.69 -6.33
C MET A 22 1.10 -13.57 -7.85
N LEU A 23 1.79 -12.53 -8.34
CA LEU A 23 2.06 -12.34 -9.77
C LEU A 23 3.07 -13.35 -10.31
N SER A 24 4.26 -13.43 -9.71
CA SER A 24 5.42 -14.13 -10.27
C SER A 24 5.36 -15.63 -10.08
N GLU A 25 4.85 -16.09 -8.92
CA GLU A 25 4.76 -17.52 -8.59
C GLU A 25 3.34 -18.04 -8.78
N GLY A 26 2.34 -17.27 -8.35
CA GLY A 26 0.93 -17.63 -8.48
C GLY A 26 0.36 -17.46 -9.89
N GLY A 27 0.99 -16.64 -10.74
CA GLY A 27 0.50 -16.32 -12.07
C GLY A 27 -0.77 -15.45 -12.07
N ASP A 28 -1.08 -14.80 -10.95
CA ASP A 28 -2.25 -13.95 -10.81
C ASP A 28 -2.00 -12.58 -11.45
N LEU A 29 -2.51 -12.41 -12.68
CA LEU A 29 -2.40 -11.16 -13.42
C LEU A 29 -3.26 -10.02 -12.86
N SER A 30 -4.08 -10.28 -11.83
CA SER A 30 -4.82 -9.24 -11.12
C SER A 30 -4.02 -8.62 -9.97
N ALA A 31 -2.89 -9.22 -9.58
CA ALA A 31 -2.01 -8.67 -8.58
C ALA A 31 -1.36 -7.36 -9.11
N PRO A 32 -1.39 -6.26 -8.33
CA PRO A 32 -0.99 -4.96 -8.82
C PRO A 32 0.54 -4.86 -9.00
N VAL A 33 0.94 -4.17 -10.06
CA VAL A 33 2.32 -3.80 -10.39
C VAL A 33 2.53 -2.29 -10.23
N CYS A 34 3.76 -1.82 -10.47
CA CYS A 34 4.18 -0.45 -10.19
C CYS A 34 3.21 0.61 -10.77
N ASN A 35 2.74 0.40 -12.00
CA ASN A 35 1.87 1.35 -12.69
C ASN A 35 0.41 1.31 -12.25
N ASP A 36 -0.04 0.27 -11.53
CA ASP A 36 -1.39 0.24 -10.95
C ASP A 36 -1.48 1.22 -9.78
N CYS A 37 -0.38 1.40 -9.03
CA CYS A 37 -0.32 2.35 -7.92
C CYS A 37 0.16 3.76 -8.33
N HIS A 38 1.12 3.83 -9.26
CA HIS A 38 1.74 5.09 -9.68
C HIS A 38 1.15 5.68 -10.96
N GLY A 39 0.26 4.96 -11.64
CA GLY A 39 -0.27 5.32 -12.95
C GLY A 39 0.69 4.99 -14.11
N ASN A 40 0.19 5.17 -15.34
CA ASN A 40 0.94 4.88 -16.57
C ASN A 40 1.63 6.12 -17.16
N HIS A 41 0.87 7.00 -17.82
CA HIS A 41 1.41 8.18 -18.49
C HIS A 41 1.51 9.35 -17.52
N GLY A 42 2.73 9.78 -17.22
CA GLY A 42 2.97 10.85 -16.26
C GLY A 42 2.92 10.38 -14.82
N ALA A 43 3.35 9.13 -14.57
CA ALA A 43 3.42 8.50 -13.27
C ALA A 43 4.14 9.41 -12.26
N ALA A 44 3.34 10.18 -11.53
CA ALA A 44 3.77 10.89 -10.36
C ALA A 44 3.48 9.95 -9.19
N PRO A 45 4.37 9.88 -8.19
CA PRO A 45 4.00 9.27 -6.92
C PRO A 45 2.64 9.82 -6.50
N PRO A 46 1.69 8.97 -6.06
CA PRO A 46 0.50 9.49 -5.41
C PRO A 46 0.96 10.49 -4.35
N GLY A 47 0.25 11.62 -4.25
CA GLY A 47 0.52 12.58 -3.18
C GLY A 47 0.55 11.80 -1.87
N TYR A 48 1.52 12.09 -1.00
CA TYR A 48 1.77 11.31 0.22
C TYR A 48 0.49 10.97 0.98
N GLU A 49 -0.41 11.95 1.13
CA GLU A 49 -1.71 11.83 1.82
C GLU A 49 -2.74 10.93 1.07
N SER A 50 -2.56 10.74 -0.23
CA SER A 50 -3.49 10.01 -1.11
C SER A 50 -3.16 8.54 -1.31
N VAL A 51 -2.06 8.04 -0.74
CA VAL A 51 -1.61 6.64 -0.88
C VAL A 51 -2.71 5.65 -0.50
N GLY A 52 -3.44 5.88 0.59
CA GLY A 52 -4.52 4.97 1.01
C GLY A 52 -5.65 4.82 -0.01
N ARG A 53 -5.91 5.84 -0.85
CA ARG A 53 -6.96 5.78 -1.87
C ARG A 53 -6.61 4.74 -2.94
N VAL A 54 -5.33 4.61 -3.30
CA VAL A 54 -4.85 3.62 -4.27
C VAL A 54 -5.15 2.20 -3.78
N CYS A 55 -4.87 1.92 -2.50
CA CYS A 55 -5.17 0.63 -1.89
C CYS A 55 -6.67 0.29 -1.99
N ALA A 56 -7.53 1.28 -1.76
CA ALA A 56 -8.98 1.14 -1.79
C ALA A 56 -9.58 0.95 -3.19
N GLU A 57 -8.82 1.16 -4.28
CA GLU A 57 -9.30 0.90 -5.64
C GLU A 57 -9.53 -0.61 -5.88
N CYS A 58 -8.69 -1.46 -5.27
CA CYS A 58 -8.85 -2.91 -5.30
C CYS A 58 -9.41 -3.46 -3.97
N HIS A 59 -8.92 -2.99 -2.83
CA HIS A 59 -9.40 -3.41 -1.50
C HIS A 59 -10.59 -2.56 -1.05
N TYR A 60 -11.60 -2.46 -1.91
CA TYR A 60 -12.75 -1.56 -1.74
C TYR A 60 -13.42 -1.68 -0.36
N GLN A 61 -13.76 -2.91 0.06
CA GLN A 61 -14.46 -3.13 1.32
C GLN A 61 -13.61 -2.70 2.53
N ILE A 62 -12.29 -2.89 2.48
CA ILE A 62 -11.37 -2.42 3.51
C ILE A 62 -11.30 -0.90 3.51
N GLY A 63 -11.30 -0.27 2.33
CA GLY A 63 -11.39 1.18 2.18
C GLY A 63 -12.66 1.76 2.83
N GLU A 64 -13.81 1.11 2.63
CA GLU A 64 -15.08 1.51 3.26
C GLU A 64 -15.01 1.40 4.80
N TYR A 65 -14.42 0.32 5.32
CA TYR A 65 -14.24 0.17 6.77
C TYR A 65 -13.26 1.21 7.34
N TYR A 66 -12.18 1.51 6.62
CA TYR A 66 -11.25 2.56 7.00
C TYR A 66 -11.94 3.93 7.05
N ALA A 67 -12.71 4.28 6.02
CA ALA A 67 -13.47 5.53 5.94
C ALA A 67 -14.52 5.66 7.07
N ALA A 68 -15.11 4.55 7.51
CA ALA A 68 -16.03 4.52 8.65
C ALA A 68 -15.31 4.55 10.01
N SER A 69 -13.99 4.35 10.05
CA SER A 69 -13.22 4.26 11.28
C SER A 69 -12.77 5.65 11.79
N PRO A 70 -12.43 5.78 13.09
CA PRO A 70 -11.81 6.99 13.61
C PRO A 70 -10.48 7.36 12.93
N HIS A 71 -9.79 6.40 12.31
CA HIS A 71 -8.49 6.64 11.69
C HIS A 71 -8.57 7.61 10.52
N ASP A 72 -9.62 7.56 9.70
CA ASP A 72 -9.76 8.40 8.51
C ASP A 72 -9.69 9.89 8.86
N SER A 73 -10.61 10.34 9.72
CA SER A 73 -10.67 11.74 10.14
C SER A 73 -9.38 12.24 10.82
N VAL A 74 -8.73 11.38 11.61
CA VAL A 74 -7.50 11.73 12.35
C VAL A 74 -6.31 11.83 11.42
N PHE A 75 -6.13 10.87 10.50
CA PHE A 75 -4.99 10.87 9.58
C PHE A 75 -5.15 11.92 8.50
N ALA A 76 -6.37 12.15 7.99
CA ALA A 76 -6.66 13.24 7.07
C ALA A 76 -6.32 14.60 7.68
N ALA A 77 -6.71 14.85 8.95
CA ALA A 77 -6.40 16.10 9.65
C ALA A 77 -4.88 16.30 9.89
N ARG A 78 -4.07 15.24 9.79
CA ARG A 78 -2.62 15.26 10.02
C ARG A 78 -1.79 15.13 8.74
N GLY A 79 -2.43 15.01 7.57
CA GLY A 79 -1.73 14.76 6.31
C GLY A 79 -0.95 13.44 6.31
N GLN A 80 -1.48 12.40 6.95
CA GLN A 80 -0.85 11.08 7.01
C GLN A 80 -1.37 10.14 5.90
N PRO A 81 -0.57 9.18 5.42
CA PRO A 81 -0.83 8.40 4.21
C PRO A 81 -1.82 7.23 4.45
N ALA A 82 -2.82 7.45 5.30
CA ALA A 82 -3.84 6.47 5.69
C ALA A 82 -3.24 5.12 6.11
N CYS A 83 -3.48 4.05 5.34
CA CYS A 83 -3.01 2.69 5.58
C CYS A 83 -1.47 2.61 5.71
N ALA A 84 -0.75 3.36 4.86
CA ALA A 84 0.71 3.33 4.81
C ALA A 84 1.37 4.05 6.01
N THR A 85 0.57 4.58 6.94
CA THR A 85 1.08 5.11 8.21
C THR A 85 1.64 3.98 9.08
N CYS A 86 1.05 2.79 8.98
CA CYS A 86 1.44 1.62 9.77
C CYS A 86 1.84 0.43 8.88
N HIS A 87 1.19 0.25 7.74
CA HIS A 87 1.52 -0.82 6.79
C HIS A 87 2.58 -0.35 5.80
N ALA A 88 3.37 -1.29 5.26
CA ALA A 88 4.28 -0.99 4.15
C ALA A 88 3.48 -0.54 2.90
N ASN A 89 4.16 -0.01 1.88
CA ASN A 89 3.55 0.34 0.58
C ASN A 89 4.21 -0.35 -0.61
N HIS A 90 5.50 -0.69 -0.52
CA HIS A 90 6.19 -1.54 -1.48
C HIS A 90 6.40 -2.96 -0.95
N ASP A 91 6.77 -3.14 0.32
CA ASP A 91 6.94 -4.46 0.97
C ASP A 91 5.64 -4.97 1.65
N ILE A 92 4.52 -4.97 0.93
CA ILE A 92 3.21 -5.40 1.46
C ILE A 92 3.25 -6.89 1.82
N GLN A 93 2.97 -7.22 3.07
CA GLN A 93 2.90 -8.61 3.55
C GLN A 93 1.48 -9.18 3.39
N GLU A 94 1.39 -10.50 3.44
CA GLU A 94 0.10 -11.21 3.47
C GLU A 94 -0.72 -10.77 4.69
N ALA A 95 -2.03 -10.57 4.48
CA ALA A 95 -2.94 -10.19 5.54
C ALA A 95 -3.30 -11.44 6.37
N THR A 96 -2.77 -11.51 7.59
CA THR A 96 -3.09 -12.59 8.54
C THR A 96 -3.95 -12.11 9.70
N ASP A 97 -4.53 -13.04 10.43
CA ASP A 97 -5.28 -12.78 11.66
C ASP A 97 -4.45 -12.02 12.71
N HIS A 98 -3.11 -12.10 12.62
CA HIS A 98 -2.17 -11.31 13.43
C HIS A 98 -2.47 -9.83 13.36
N LEU A 99 -2.71 -9.33 12.15
CA LEU A 99 -2.95 -7.92 11.89
C LEU A 99 -4.29 -7.45 12.46
N LEU A 100 -5.20 -8.40 12.72
CA LEU A 100 -6.48 -8.16 13.36
C LEU A 100 -6.42 -8.34 14.88
N GLY A 101 -5.30 -8.85 15.42
CA GLY A 101 -5.13 -9.14 16.84
C GLY A 101 -6.04 -10.25 17.34
N ILE A 102 -6.43 -11.18 16.46
CA ILE A 102 -7.37 -12.28 16.76
C ILE A 102 -6.70 -13.67 16.74
N GLU A 103 -5.37 -13.73 16.62
CA GLU A 103 -4.60 -14.96 16.80
C GLU A 103 -4.51 -15.35 18.28
N GLU A 104 -4.58 -16.66 18.57
CA GLU A 104 -4.39 -17.25 19.91
C GLU A 104 -2.91 -17.29 20.35
#